data_AF-A0A5J4QZD6-F1
#
_entry.id   AF-A0A5J4QZD6-F1
#
_cell.length_a   1.000
_cell.length_b   1.000
_cell.length_c   1.000
_cell.angle_alpha   90.00
_cell.angle_beta   90.00
_cell.angle_gamma   90.00
#
_symmetry.space_group_name_H-M   'P 1'
#
loop_
_entity.id
_entity.type
_entity.pdbx_description
1 polymer ?
#
loop_
_entity_poly.entity_id
_entity_poly.type
_entity_poly.pdbx_seq_one_letter_code
_entity_poly.pdbx_strand_id
1 'polypeptide(L)'
;MNSVLKYVLIFVMCFLIILSVIALIEIHILNSNIHNLSFSSKGVANYLNSYSEYKTLFIFTVTIITAYFGLERLNEATNANILKIKHDHFQEWKSSIEYRLIYADTNNHQIRKVFAHKRLRFFDDLYKIDFVVKDKNQLTQLFSHFKDIVPFIESQNDTYVKQGGIYQTDRYAYSYDAFRYLFLGCLHEPYIGIEEDLADLFLQELPKDRTINSQLYASAISRR
;
A
#
# COMPACT_ATOMS: atom_id res chain seq x y z
N MET A 1 1.90 2.15 -19.58
CA MET A 1 1.99 2.71 -20.94
C MET A 1 2.34 4.19 -20.86
N ASN A 2 3.27 4.71 -21.68
CA ASN A 2 3.55 6.15 -21.72
C ASN A 2 2.26 6.91 -22.06
N SER A 3 1.92 7.94 -21.29
CA SER A 3 0.70 8.73 -21.45
C SER A 3 0.52 9.22 -22.89
N VAL A 4 1.60 9.62 -23.56
CA VAL A 4 1.57 10.08 -24.96
C VAL A 4 1.15 8.97 -25.92
N LEU A 5 1.74 7.77 -25.78
CA LEU A 5 1.42 6.62 -26.64
C LEU A 5 -0.04 6.18 -26.47
N LYS A 6 -0.56 6.23 -25.24
CA LYS A 6 -1.98 5.95 -24.94
C LYS A 6 -2.90 6.88 -25.74
N TYR A 7 -2.65 8.19 -25.69
CA TYR A 7 -3.48 9.17 -26.37
C TYR A 7 -3.40 9.05 -27.89
N VAL A 8 -2.22 8.78 -28.46
CA VAL A 8 -2.06 8.52 -29.89
C VAL A 8 -2.87 7.29 -30.32
N LEU A 9 -2.80 6.20 -29.54
CA LEU A 9 -3.50 4.97 -29.88
C LEU A 9 -5.02 5.11 -29.77
N ILE A 10 -5.51 5.86 -28.77
CA ILE A 10 -6.92 6.24 -28.64
C ILE A 10 -7.36 7.09 -29.84
N PHE A 11 -6.57 8.07 -30.24
CA PHE A 11 -6.89 8.92 -31.39
C PHE A 11 -7.01 8.10 -32.68
N VAL A 12 -6.02 7.25 -32.96
CA VAL A 12 -6.04 6.36 -34.13
C VAL A 12 -7.24 5.41 -34.08
N MET A 13 -7.53 4.84 -32.91
CA MET A 13 -8.71 3.98 -32.72
C MET A 13 -10.01 4.72 -33.03
N CYS A 14 -10.22 5.92 -32.46
CA CYS A 14 -11.40 6.74 -32.74
C CYS A 14 -11.51 7.10 -34.22
N PHE A 15 -10.41 7.48 -34.86
CA PHE A 15 -10.37 7.80 -36.28
C PHE A 15 -10.75 6.59 -37.15
N LEU A 16 -10.20 5.40 -36.87
CA LEU A 16 -10.52 4.17 -37.58
C LEU A 16 -11.98 3.75 -37.39
N ILE A 17 -12.54 3.93 -36.19
CA ILE A 17 -13.97 3.69 -35.92
C ILE A 17 -14.82 4.63 -36.79
N ILE A 18 -14.50 5.92 -36.84
CA ILE A 18 -15.24 6.89 -37.67
C ILE A 18 -15.19 6.49 -39.14
N LEU A 19 -14.00 6.18 -39.68
CA LEU A 19 -13.87 5.70 -41.06
C LEU A 19 -14.66 4.42 -41.31
N SER A 20 -14.65 3.48 -40.35
CA SER A 20 -15.40 2.23 -40.45
C SER A 20 -16.91 2.47 -40.48
N VAL A 21 -17.41 3.44 -39.69
CA VAL A 21 -18.82 3.85 -39.71
C VAL A 21 -19.20 4.50 -41.04
N ILE A 22 -18.35 5.38 -41.57
CA ILE A 22 -18.58 6.00 -42.88
C ILE A 22 -18.61 4.93 -43.98
N ALA A 23 -17.68 3.98 -43.97
CA ALA A 23 -17.66 2.87 -44.92
C ALA A 23 -18.91 1.99 -44.84
N LEU A 24 -19.41 1.71 -43.63
CA LEU A 24 -20.69 0.99 -43.44
C LEU A 24 -21.86 1.75 -44.04
N ILE A 25 -21.95 3.06 -43.79
CA ILE A 25 -22.98 3.92 -44.39
C ILE A 25 -22.90 3.86 -45.92
N GLU A 26 -21.69 3.96 -46.49
CA GLU A 26 -21.49 3.89 -47.93
C GLU A 26 -21.92 2.55 -48.52
N ILE A 27 -21.56 1.42 -47.89
CA ILE A 27 -22.01 0.08 -48.29
C ILE A 27 -23.54 -0.01 -48.31
N HIS A 28 -24.21 0.55 -47.30
CA HIS A 28 -25.67 0.56 -47.22
C HIS A 28 -26.30 1.44 -48.31
N ILE A 29 -25.75 2.64 -48.55
CA ILE A 29 -26.23 3.56 -49.59
C ILE A 29 -26.03 2.96 -50.99
N LEU A 30 -24.85 2.43 -51.28
CA LEU A 30 -24.51 1.80 -52.56
C LEU A 30 -25.49 0.64 -52.87
N ASN A 31 -25.71 -0.25 -51.90
CA ASN A 31 -26.61 -1.38 -52.09
C ASN A 31 -28.10 -0.99 -52.13
N SER A 32 -28.50 0.08 -51.44
CA SER A 32 -29.86 0.62 -51.50
C SER A 32 -30.17 1.28 -52.84
N ASN A 33 -29.23 2.06 -53.37
CA ASN A 33 -29.47 2.91 -54.55
C ASN A 33 -29.10 2.25 -55.88
N ILE A 34 -28.07 1.40 -55.91
CA ILE A 34 -27.51 0.86 -57.17
C ILE A 34 -27.95 -0.58 -57.41
N HIS A 35 -28.05 -1.40 -56.36
CA HIS A 35 -28.28 -2.83 -56.52
C HIS A 35 -29.70 -3.31 -56.21
N ASN A 36 -30.63 -2.41 -55.85
CA ASN A 36 -31.99 -2.73 -55.40
C ASN A 36 -31.98 -3.90 -54.42
N LEU A 37 -31.63 -3.58 -53.18
CA LEU A 37 -31.46 -4.52 -52.07
C LEU A 37 -32.57 -5.59 -52.08
N SER A 38 -32.22 -6.80 -52.53
CA SER A 38 -33.13 -7.93 -52.64
C SER A 38 -32.62 -9.06 -51.76
N PHE A 39 -33.51 -9.71 -51.02
CA PHE A 39 -33.19 -10.89 -50.21
C PHE A 39 -33.01 -12.17 -51.07
N SER A 40 -32.51 -12.01 -52.30
CA SER A 40 -32.11 -13.11 -53.16
C SER A 40 -30.67 -13.52 -52.87
N SER A 41 -30.29 -14.75 -53.20
CA SER A 41 -28.90 -15.22 -53.07
C SER A 41 -27.89 -14.27 -53.77
N LYS A 42 -28.27 -13.72 -54.92
CA LYS A 42 -27.46 -12.74 -55.66
C LYS A 42 -27.37 -11.38 -54.96
N GLY A 43 -28.47 -10.90 -54.38
CA GLY A 43 -28.50 -9.66 -53.61
C GLY A 43 -27.64 -9.75 -52.34
N VAL A 44 -27.71 -10.86 -51.61
CA VAL A 44 -26.85 -11.13 -50.45
C VAL A 44 -25.37 -11.23 -50.85
N ALA A 45 -25.06 -11.91 -51.96
CA ALA A 45 -23.68 -12.01 -52.46
C ALA A 45 -23.08 -10.63 -52.84
N ASN A 46 -23.86 -9.77 -53.51
CA ASN A 46 -23.43 -8.41 -53.86
C ASN A 46 -23.21 -7.54 -52.61
N TYR A 47 -24.12 -7.64 -51.64
CA TYR A 47 -24.00 -6.95 -50.36
C TYR A 47 -22.74 -7.37 -49.61
N LEU A 48 -22.47 -8.68 -49.50
CA LEU A 48 -21.25 -9.20 -48.87
C LEU A 48 -19.97 -8.82 -49.64
N ASN A 49 -20.01 -8.81 -50.98
CA ASN A 49 -18.87 -8.37 -51.79
C ASN A 49 -18.52 -6.90 -51.55
N SER A 50 -19.51 -6.05 -51.25
CA SER A 50 -19.26 -4.63 -50.90
C SER A 50 -18.43 -4.47 -49.61
N TYR A 51 -18.52 -5.42 -48.68
CA TYR A 51 -17.64 -5.43 -47.49
C TYR A 51 -16.19 -5.78 -47.83
N SER A 52 -15.96 -6.51 -48.93
CA SER A 52 -14.62 -6.91 -49.36
C SER A 52 -13.76 -5.69 -49.72
N GLU A 53 -14.37 -4.64 -50.27
CA GLU A 53 -13.69 -3.39 -50.64
C GLU A 53 -13.11 -2.67 -49.41
N TYR A 54 -13.79 -2.77 -48.26
CA TYR A 54 -13.39 -2.15 -47.00
C TYR A 54 -12.76 -3.14 -45.99
N LYS A 55 -12.49 -4.38 -46.42
CA LYS A 55 -12.01 -5.46 -45.54
C LYS A 55 -10.79 -5.05 -44.72
N THR A 56 -9.81 -4.41 -45.35
CA THR A 56 -8.58 -3.97 -44.69
C THR A 56 -8.87 -2.96 -43.57
N LEU A 57 -9.74 -1.98 -43.82
CA LEU A 57 -10.16 -0.99 -42.83
C LEU A 57 -10.78 -1.68 -41.61
N PHE A 58 -11.74 -2.58 -41.81
CA PHE A 58 -12.39 -3.30 -40.70
C PHE A 58 -11.40 -4.17 -39.92
N ILE A 59 -10.50 -4.88 -40.60
CA ILE A 59 -9.46 -5.68 -39.94
C ILE A 59 -8.55 -4.79 -39.09
N PHE A 60 -8.09 -3.65 -39.62
CA PHE A 60 -7.25 -2.72 -38.87
C PHE A 60 -7.99 -2.15 -37.65
N THR A 61 -9.26 -1.76 -37.81
CA THR A 61 -10.08 -1.25 -36.71
C THR A 61 -10.19 -2.26 -35.58
N VAL A 62 -10.57 -3.52 -35.89
CA VAL A 62 -10.66 -4.59 -34.89
C VAL A 62 -9.30 -4.89 -34.25
N THR A 63 -8.23 -4.91 -35.05
CA THR A 63 -6.87 -5.18 -34.57
C THR A 63 -6.40 -4.11 -33.59
N ILE A 64 -6.58 -2.83 -33.92
CA ILE A 64 -6.16 -1.71 -33.07
C ILE A 64 -6.98 -1.68 -31.76
N ILE A 65 -8.30 -1.90 -31.83
CA ILE A 65 -9.15 -2.00 -30.63
C ILE A 65 -8.68 -3.17 -29.75
N THR A 66 -8.45 -4.34 -30.33
CA THR A 66 -7.99 -5.53 -29.61
C THR A 66 -6.63 -5.29 -28.97
N ALA A 67 -5.71 -4.66 -29.69
CA ALA A 67 -4.38 -4.31 -29.18
C ALA A 67 -4.47 -3.32 -28.01
N TYR A 68 -5.31 -2.30 -28.09
CA TYR A 68 -5.54 -1.34 -27.00
C TYR A 68 -5.99 -2.03 -25.71
N PHE A 69 -7.06 -2.82 -25.77
CA PHE A 69 -7.58 -3.52 -24.61
C PHE A 69 -6.62 -4.61 -24.10
N GLY A 70 -5.86 -5.25 -24.99
CA GLY A 70 -4.79 -6.17 -24.62
C GLY A 70 -3.70 -5.48 -23.78
N LEU A 71 -3.28 -4.28 -24.18
CA LEU A 71 -2.30 -3.48 -23.44
C LEU A 71 -2.83 -2.97 -22.10
N GLU A 72 -4.07 -2.48 -22.05
CA GLU A 72 -4.68 -2.04 -20.78
C GLU A 72 -4.83 -3.21 -19.80
N ARG A 73 -5.29 -4.38 -20.26
CA ARG A 73 -5.37 -5.60 -19.45
C ARG A 73 -4.00 -6.03 -18.92
N LEU A 74 -2.95 -5.95 -19.74
CA LEU A 74 -1.58 -6.26 -19.30
C LEU A 74 -1.11 -5.28 -18.22
N ASN A 75 -1.42 -3.99 -18.37
CA ASN A 75 -1.07 -2.95 -17.41
C ASN A 75 -1.80 -3.17 -16.07
N GLU A 76 -3.09 -3.48 -16.11
CA GLU A 76 -3.87 -3.85 -14.92
C GLU A 76 -3.34 -5.11 -14.25
N ALA A 77 -3.04 -6.16 -15.01
CA ALA A 77 -2.45 -7.39 -14.48
C ALA A 77 -1.09 -7.14 -13.82
N THR A 78 -0.26 -6.27 -14.40
CA THR A 78 1.04 -5.88 -13.84
C THR A 78 0.86 -5.14 -12.52
N ASN A 79 -0.05 -4.16 -12.48
CA ASN A 79 -0.35 -3.41 -11.26
C ASN A 79 -0.92 -4.31 -10.16
N ALA A 80 -1.85 -5.20 -10.52
CA ALA A 80 -2.42 -6.19 -9.61
C ALA A 80 -1.33 -7.13 -9.06
N ASN A 81 -0.37 -7.54 -9.88
CA ASN A 81 0.74 -8.38 -9.44
C ASN A 81 1.67 -7.63 -8.47
N ILE A 82 2.00 -6.36 -8.73
CA ILE A 82 2.80 -5.53 -7.81
C ILE A 82 2.08 -5.38 -6.46
N LEU A 83 0.78 -5.08 -6.48
CA LEU A 83 -0.03 -4.96 -5.27
C LEU A 83 -0.11 -6.29 -4.50
N LYS A 84 -0.25 -7.41 -5.23
CA LYS A 84 -0.25 -8.75 -4.64
C LYS A 84 1.08 -9.04 -3.95
N ILE A 85 2.21 -8.82 -4.62
CA ILE A 85 3.55 -9.02 -4.05
C ILE A 85 3.68 -8.21 -2.75
N LYS A 86 3.33 -6.92 -2.77
CA LYS A 86 3.36 -6.09 -1.57
C LYS A 86 2.46 -6.63 -0.46
N HIS A 87 1.26 -7.12 -0.80
CA HIS A 87 0.35 -7.73 0.16
C HIS A 87 0.91 -9.01 0.77
N ASP A 88 1.52 -9.87 -0.04
CA ASP A 88 2.14 -11.11 0.40
C ASP A 88 3.29 -10.80 1.39
N HIS A 89 4.16 -9.84 1.05
CA HIS A 89 5.19 -9.33 1.97
C HIS A 89 4.61 -8.77 3.28
N PHE A 90 3.47 -8.07 3.21
CA PHE A 90 2.80 -7.57 4.42
C PHE A 90 2.32 -8.72 5.32
N GLN A 91 1.78 -9.80 4.74
CA GLN A 91 1.34 -10.95 5.53
C GLN A 91 2.52 -11.68 6.16
N GLU A 92 3.62 -11.87 5.42
CA GLU A 92 4.85 -12.47 5.93
C GLU A 92 5.43 -11.64 7.07
N TRP A 93 5.60 -10.33 6.85
CA TRP A 93 6.07 -9.40 7.86
C TRP A 93 5.18 -9.42 9.11
N LYS A 94 3.85 -9.32 8.93
CA LYS A 94 2.88 -9.39 10.02
C LYS A 94 3.00 -10.70 10.82
N SER A 95 3.19 -11.82 10.14
CA SER A 95 3.40 -13.12 10.78
C SER A 95 4.72 -13.15 11.58
N SER A 96 5.80 -12.56 11.04
CA SER A 96 7.11 -12.54 11.69
C SER A 96 7.13 -11.75 13.00
N ILE A 97 6.30 -10.70 13.11
CA ILE A 97 6.23 -9.85 14.31
C ILE A 97 5.20 -10.34 15.34
N GLU A 98 4.35 -11.32 15.02
CA GLU A 98 3.26 -11.76 15.91
C GLU A 98 3.80 -12.30 17.25
N TYR A 99 4.88 -13.08 17.22
CA TYR A 99 5.54 -13.53 18.45
C TYR A 99 6.04 -12.37 19.31
N ARG A 100 6.58 -11.31 18.67
CA ARG A 100 7.05 -10.11 19.37
C ARG A 100 5.90 -9.34 19.98
N LEU A 101 4.76 -9.28 19.29
CA LEU A 101 3.53 -8.69 19.81
C LEU A 101 3.05 -9.44 21.06
N ILE A 102 3.01 -10.78 21.02
CA ILE A 102 2.62 -11.60 22.18
C ILE A 102 3.56 -11.33 23.36
N TYR A 103 4.87 -11.30 23.12
CA TYR A 103 5.85 -11.00 24.16
C TYR A 103 5.64 -9.60 24.76
N ALA A 104 5.48 -8.58 23.91
CA ALA A 104 5.29 -7.20 24.34
C ALA A 104 3.98 -6.99 25.13
N ASP A 105 2.94 -7.75 24.82
CA ASP A 105 1.62 -7.69 25.46
C ASP A 105 1.64 -8.18 26.91
N THR A 106 2.59 -9.04 27.29
CA THR A 106 2.68 -9.68 28.63
C THR A 106 2.52 -8.70 29.79
N ASN A 107 3.15 -7.53 29.70
CA ASN A 107 3.10 -6.48 30.72
C ASN A 107 2.46 -5.17 30.21
N ASN A 108 2.05 -5.13 28.94
CA ASN A 108 1.50 -3.97 28.25
C ASN A 108 0.27 -4.37 27.44
N HIS A 109 -0.83 -4.72 28.10
CA HIS A 109 -2.04 -5.32 27.50
C HIS A 109 -2.70 -4.52 26.35
N GLN A 110 -2.27 -3.27 26.13
CA GLN A 110 -2.79 -2.43 25.04
C GLN A 110 -1.81 -2.29 23.86
N ILE A 111 -0.55 -2.68 24.00
CA ILE A 111 0.47 -2.46 22.96
C ILE A 111 0.09 -3.20 21.68
N ARG A 112 -0.46 -4.42 21.79
CA ARG A 112 -0.90 -5.22 20.65
C ARG A 112 -2.01 -4.52 19.87
N LYS A 113 -3.02 -3.99 20.56
CA LYS A 113 -4.17 -3.32 19.95
C LYS A 113 -3.73 -2.05 19.23
N VAL A 114 -2.90 -1.24 19.88
CA VAL A 114 -2.46 0.04 19.30
C VAL A 114 -1.53 -0.20 18.11
N PHE A 115 -0.59 -1.13 18.23
CA PHE A 115 0.29 -1.49 17.13
C PHE A 115 -0.49 -2.05 15.94
N ALA A 116 -1.49 -2.91 16.17
CA ALA A 116 -2.34 -3.46 15.11
C ALA A 116 -3.07 -2.37 14.29
N HIS A 117 -3.36 -1.21 14.89
CA HIS A 117 -4.01 -0.10 14.21
C HIS A 117 -3.03 0.72 13.33
N LYS A 118 -1.75 0.78 13.71
CA LYS A 118 -0.71 1.54 13.01
C LYS A 118 0.08 0.68 12.00
N ARG A 119 0.06 -0.65 12.15
CA ARG A 119 0.96 -1.60 11.43
C ARG A 119 0.97 -1.48 9.91
N LEU A 120 -0.18 -1.21 9.27
CA LEU A 120 -0.23 -1.15 7.80
C LEU A 120 0.52 0.08 7.28
N ARG A 121 0.26 1.24 7.89
CA ARG A 121 0.93 2.48 7.52
C ARG A 121 2.42 2.42 7.87
N PHE A 122 2.75 1.84 9.01
CA PHE A 122 4.13 1.61 9.41
C PHE A 122 4.86 0.69 8.42
N PHE A 123 4.25 -0.43 8.02
CA PHE A 123 4.77 -1.32 6.99
C PHE A 123 4.96 -0.60 5.66
N ASP A 124 4.00 0.23 5.23
CA ASP A 124 4.11 0.96 3.97
C ASP A 124 5.35 1.87 3.92
N ASP A 125 5.73 2.47 5.04
CA ASP A 125 6.92 3.30 5.13
C ASP A 125 8.21 2.47 5.29
N LEU A 126 8.16 1.36 6.03
CA LEU A 126 9.27 0.40 6.10
C LEU A 126 9.58 -0.21 4.73
N TYR A 127 8.55 -0.59 3.98
CA TYR A 127 8.67 -1.21 2.66
C TYR A 127 9.33 -0.28 1.63
N LYS A 128 9.13 1.04 1.75
CA LYS A 128 9.79 2.04 0.88
C LYS A 128 11.30 2.13 1.11
N ILE A 129 11.75 1.82 2.33
CA ILE A 129 13.17 1.87 2.71
C ILE A 129 13.78 0.46 2.83
N ASP A 130 13.10 -0.56 2.31
CA ASP A 130 13.52 -1.96 2.36
C ASP A 130 13.84 -2.46 3.78
N PHE A 131 13.11 -1.95 4.79
CA PHE A 131 13.30 -2.27 6.21
C PHE A 131 14.71 -1.94 6.77
N VAL A 132 15.48 -1.11 6.07
CA VAL A 132 16.83 -0.67 6.48
C VAL A 132 16.79 0.80 6.88
N VAL A 133 17.11 1.09 8.15
CA VAL A 133 17.16 2.44 8.69
C VAL A 133 18.61 2.92 8.69
N LYS A 134 18.90 3.98 7.95
CA LYS A 134 20.28 4.44 7.71
C LYS A 134 20.75 5.50 8.68
N ASP A 135 19.82 6.27 9.25
CA ASP A 135 20.13 7.42 10.08
C ASP A 135 18.99 7.77 11.04
N LYS A 136 19.29 8.70 11.95
CA LYS A 136 18.34 9.22 12.96
C LYS A 136 17.12 9.90 12.35
N ASN A 137 17.24 10.55 11.20
CA ASN A 137 16.08 11.23 10.59
C ASN A 137 15.04 10.21 10.11
N GLN A 138 15.49 9.12 9.48
CA GLN A 138 14.62 8.02 9.10
C GLN A 138 13.98 7.35 10.32
N LEU A 139 14.76 7.15 11.39
CA LEU A 139 14.24 6.64 12.66
C LEU A 139 13.13 7.56 13.21
N THR A 140 13.35 8.87 13.25
CA THR A 140 12.35 9.84 13.74
C THR A 140 11.08 9.81 12.89
N GLN A 141 11.21 9.70 11.56
CA GLN A 141 10.07 9.57 10.66
C GLN A 141 9.26 8.30 10.95
N LEU A 142 9.93 7.17 11.13
CA LEU A 142 9.28 5.89 11.48
C LEU A 142 8.65 5.91 12.87
N PHE A 143 9.35 6.50 13.85
CA PHE A 143 8.85 6.65 15.22
C PHE A 143 7.60 7.54 15.28
N SER A 144 7.45 8.49 14.34
CA SER A 144 6.29 9.40 14.30
C SER A 144 4.93 8.69 14.17
N HIS A 145 4.90 7.43 13.70
CA HIS A 145 3.69 6.59 13.71
C HIS A 145 3.18 6.28 15.12
N PHE A 146 4.08 6.30 16.10
CA PHE A 146 3.85 5.87 17.47
C PHE A 146 4.02 6.98 18.51
N LYS A 147 4.49 8.17 18.14
CA LYS A 147 4.75 9.26 19.11
C LYS A 147 3.54 9.58 20.00
N ASP A 148 2.34 9.60 19.41
CA ASP A 148 1.08 9.99 20.05
C ASP A 148 0.56 8.96 21.04
N ILE A 149 1.04 7.72 20.94
CA ILE A 149 0.55 6.60 21.75
C ILE A 149 1.52 6.24 22.89
N VAL A 150 2.72 6.81 22.91
CA VAL A 150 3.75 6.51 23.93
C VAL A 150 3.23 6.76 25.35
N PRO A 151 2.66 7.95 25.69
CA PRO A 151 2.06 8.17 27.01
C PRO A 151 0.98 7.16 27.37
N PHE A 152 0.17 6.79 26.37
CA PHE A 152 -0.93 5.86 26.57
C PHE A 152 -0.39 4.47 26.91
N ILE A 153 0.51 3.91 26.08
CA ILE A 153 1.10 2.59 26.33
C ILE A 153 1.79 2.55 27.70
N GLU A 154 2.56 3.59 28.03
CA GLU A 154 3.26 3.69 29.32
C GLU A 154 2.28 3.63 30.50
N SER A 155 1.18 4.40 30.43
CA SER A 155 0.17 4.45 31.49
C SER A 155 -0.58 3.13 31.71
N GLN A 156 -0.58 2.26 30.70
CA GLN A 156 -1.27 0.97 30.71
C GLN A 156 -0.35 -0.19 31.12
N ASN A 157 0.93 0.08 31.40
CA ASN A 157 1.85 -0.94 31.88
C ASN A 157 1.48 -1.38 33.30
N ASP A 158 1.48 -2.70 33.55
CA ASP A 158 1.14 -3.25 34.86
C ASP A 158 2.04 -2.73 35.98
N THR A 159 3.32 -2.51 35.69
CA THR A 159 4.28 -1.97 36.65
C THR A 159 4.02 -0.48 36.89
N TYR A 160 3.75 0.31 35.84
CA TYR A 160 3.35 1.71 36.00
C TYR A 160 2.14 1.85 36.94
N VAL A 161 1.08 1.06 36.69
CA VAL A 161 -0.15 1.08 37.49
C VAL A 161 0.13 0.70 38.95
N LYS A 162 0.85 -0.41 39.16
CA LYS A 162 1.17 -0.90 40.50
C LYS A 162 2.14 0.00 41.28
N GLN A 163 2.99 0.77 40.60
CA GLN A 163 3.91 1.74 41.21
C GLN A 163 3.32 3.15 41.33
N GLY A 164 2.05 3.34 40.96
CA GLY A 164 1.39 4.65 41.03
C GLY A 164 2.01 5.71 40.11
N GLY A 165 2.63 5.30 39.00
CA GLY A 165 3.27 6.21 38.06
C GLY A 165 4.54 6.90 38.57
N ILE A 166 5.19 6.33 39.59
CA ILE A 166 6.48 6.79 40.11
C ILE A 166 7.60 6.19 39.26
N TYR A 167 8.59 6.98 38.86
CA TYR A 167 9.72 6.54 38.04
C TYR A 167 11.00 6.50 38.87
N GLN A 168 11.88 5.54 38.58
CA GLN A 168 13.16 5.42 39.27
C GLN A 168 14.12 6.56 38.90
N THR A 169 14.20 6.87 37.61
CA THR A 169 15.05 7.92 37.03
C THR A 169 14.31 8.64 35.90
N ASP A 170 14.85 9.76 35.46
CA ASP A 170 14.38 10.52 34.29
C ASP A 170 14.46 9.74 32.97
N ARG A 171 15.44 8.82 32.87
CA ARG A 171 15.63 7.91 31.73
C ARG A 171 14.87 6.60 31.82
N TYR A 172 14.13 6.38 32.90
CA TYR A 172 13.37 5.14 33.08
C TYR A 172 12.02 5.21 32.35
N ALA A 173 11.65 4.12 31.70
CA ALA A 173 10.36 3.94 31.05
C ALA A 173 9.93 2.46 31.17
N TYR A 174 8.71 2.23 31.64
CA TYR A 174 8.15 0.90 31.90
C TYR A 174 7.85 0.11 30.64
N SER A 175 7.40 0.78 29.59
CA SER A 175 7.01 0.13 28.33
C SER A 175 8.11 0.14 27.28
N TYR A 176 9.25 0.80 27.53
CA TYR A 176 10.29 1.00 26.53
C TYR A 176 10.87 -0.31 26.02
N ASP A 177 11.22 -1.26 26.88
CA ASP A 177 11.81 -2.53 26.42
C ASP A 177 10.89 -3.34 25.52
N ALA A 178 9.59 -3.39 25.86
CA ALA A 178 8.58 -4.04 25.04
C ALA A 178 8.43 -3.34 23.68
N PHE A 179 8.39 -2.00 23.70
CA PHE A 179 8.31 -1.19 22.49
C PHE A 179 9.55 -1.34 21.62
N ARG A 180 10.76 -1.23 22.20
CA ARG A 180 12.06 -1.41 21.54
C ARG A 180 12.13 -2.77 20.85
N TYR A 181 11.81 -3.84 21.57
CA TYR A 181 11.85 -5.20 21.04
C TYR A 181 10.89 -5.40 19.85
N LEU A 182 9.72 -4.78 19.90
CA LEU A 182 8.73 -4.82 18.84
C LEU A 182 9.16 -3.96 17.64
N PHE A 183 9.54 -2.71 17.88
CA PHE A 183 9.89 -1.73 16.84
C PHE A 183 11.15 -2.16 16.07
N LEU A 184 12.24 -2.47 16.78
CA LEU A 184 13.48 -2.93 16.14
C LEU A 184 13.30 -4.30 15.50
N GLY A 185 12.43 -5.13 16.05
CA GLY A 185 12.06 -6.41 15.47
C GLY A 185 11.32 -6.32 14.12
N CYS A 186 10.89 -5.12 13.72
CA CYS A 186 10.31 -4.87 12.40
C CYS A 186 11.35 -4.49 11.35
N LEU A 187 12.62 -4.30 11.73
CA LEU A 187 13.71 -3.86 10.84
C LEU A 187 14.57 -5.06 10.43
N HIS A 188 15.16 -4.99 9.23
CA HIS A 188 16.19 -5.95 8.82
C HIS A 188 17.56 -5.53 9.34
N GLU A 189 17.90 -4.25 9.17
CA GLU A 189 19.22 -3.74 9.51
C GLU A 189 19.10 -2.36 10.18
N PRO A 190 19.42 -2.27 11.48
CA PRO A 190 19.54 -1.00 12.18
C PRO A 190 20.95 -0.38 12.00
N TYR A 191 21.02 0.95 11.97
CA TYR A 191 22.29 1.67 12.06
C TYR A 191 22.88 1.65 13.48
N ILE A 192 24.18 1.95 13.59
CA ILE A 192 24.90 2.03 14.87
C ILE A 192 24.33 3.17 15.72
N GLY A 193 23.92 2.88 16.95
CA GLY A 193 23.35 3.87 17.87
C GLY A 193 21.81 3.98 17.82
N ILE A 194 21.13 3.18 16.99
CA ILE A 194 19.66 3.21 16.88
C ILE A 194 18.95 3.05 18.23
N GLU A 195 19.52 2.25 19.14
CA GLU A 195 18.88 1.94 20.43
C GLU A 195 18.87 3.14 21.36
N GLU A 196 19.94 3.93 21.36
CA GLU A 196 20.05 5.16 22.14
C GLU A 196 19.11 6.23 21.57
N ASP A 197 19.13 6.40 20.25
CA ASP A 197 18.27 7.36 19.57
C ASP A 197 16.77 7.00 19.72
N LEU A 198 16.43 5.71 19.70
CA LEU A 198 15.05 5.26 19.94
C LEU A 198 14.63 5.48 21.39
N ALA A 199 15.52 5.27 22.36
CA ALA A 199 15.27 5.55 23.77
C ALA A 199 14.99 7.04 23.99
N ASP A 200 15.81 7.91 23.41
CA ASP A 200 15.65 9.36 23.49
C ASP A 200 14.31 9.80 22.90
N LEU A 201 13.94 9.29 21.72
CA LEU A 201 12.65 9.58 21.09
C LEU A 201 11.48 9.11 21.96
N PHE A 202 11.57 7.92 22.55
CA PHE A 202 10.52 7.41 23.43
C PHE A 202 10.37 8.27 24.70
N LEU A 203 11.49 8.60 25.35
CA LEU A 203 11.50 9.41 26.57
C LEU A 203 10.99 10.84 26.34
N GLN A 204 11.24 11.42 25.16
CA GLN A 204 10.77 12.76 24.80
C GLN A 204 9.24 12.85 24.70
N GLU A 205 8.58 11.75 24.33
CA GLU A 205 7.13 11.69 24.21
C GLU A 205 6.43 11.35 25.53
N LEU A 206 7.18 10.98 26.59
CA LEU A 206 6.59 10.77 27.91
C LEU A 206 6.13 12.10 28.55
N PRO A 207 5.15 12.06 29.46
CA PRO A 207 4.72 13.25 30.19
C PRO A 207 5.91 13.96 30.89
N LYS A 208 5.91 15.30 30.86
CA LYS A 208 7.00 16.10 31.46
C LYS A 208 6.89 16.22 32.97
N ASP A 209 5.70 15.99 33.51
CA ASP A 209 5.31 16.05 34.91
C ASP A 209 5.42 14.69 35.63
N ARG A 210 6.24 13.77 35.09
CA ARG A 210 6.49 12.46 35.71
C ARG A 210 7.05 12.60 37.12
N THR A 211 6.50 11.81 38.05
CA THR A 211 6.99 11.73 39.43
C THR A 211 8.27 10.88 39.46
N ILE A 212 9.44 11.52 39.46
CA ILE A 212 10.73 10.83 39.53
C ILE A 212 11.23 10.83 40.96
N ASN A 213 11.24 9.67 41.61
CA ASN A 213 11.73 9.52 42.98
C ASN A 213 12.19 8.08 43.24
N SER A 214 13.51 7.87 43.26
CA SER A 214 14.13 6.55 43.43
C SER A 214 13.82 5.91 44.79
N GLN A 215 13.72 6.70 45.86
CA GLN A 215 13.41 6.20 47.21
C GLN A 215 11.95 5.74 47.31
N LEU A 216 11.01 6.54 46.79
CA LEU A 216 9.61 6.17 46.73
C LEU A 216 9.41 4.95 45.82
N TYR A 217 10.09 4.91 44.68
CA TYR A 217 10.07 3.76 43.77
C TYR A 217 10.54 2.48 44.48
N ALA A 218 11.68 2.53 45.19
CA ALA A 218 12.18 1.39 45.97
C ALA A 218 11.19 0.96 47.06
N SER A 219 10.57 1.92 47.74
CA SER A 219 9.56 1.66 48.78
C SER A 219 8.30 1.00 48.22
N ALA A 220 7.90 1.35 47.00
CA ALA A 220 6.73 0.83 46.34
C ALA A 220 6.98 -0.58 45.77
N ILE A 221 8.21 -0.89 45.34
CA ILE A 221 8.66 -2.26 45.05
C ILE A 221 8.64 -3.12 46.32
N SER A 222 9.19 -2.64 47.44
CA SER A 222 9.33 -3.43 48.68
C SER A 222 8.01 -3.74 49.38
N ARG A 223 6.90 -3.10 48.98
CA ARG A 223 5.56 -3.34 49.51
C ARG A 223 4.79 -4.45 48.77
N ARG A 224 5.38 -5.02 47.71
CA ARG A 224 4.90 -6.24 47.06
C ARG A 224 5.56 -7.47 47.65
#